data_AF-A0A3D2N0C2-F1
#
_entry.id   AF-A0A3D2N0C2-F1
#
_cell.length_a   1.000
_cell.length_b   1.000
_cell.length_c   1.000
_cell.angle_alpha   90.00
_cell.angle_beta   90.00
_cell.angle_gamma   90.00
#
_symmetry.space_group_name_H-M   'P 1'
#
loop_
_entity.id
_entity.type
_entity.pdbx_description
1 polymer ?
#
loop_
_entity_poly.entity_id
_entity_poly.type
_entity_poly.pdbx_seq_one_letter_code
_entity_poly.pdbx_strand_id
1 'polypeptide(L)'
;MTHPYDSLTPDCVVDCLESIGLVSDLRLLALNSYENRVYQVGIEDGEPVIAKFYRAHRWSDEQIREEHEFARELVDHEISVVAPEIVNGTTLHCVNGQRLAVFKRRGGYPPELDNLDHLYRLGQTLGRIHRVGSSKSFDHRRAISAYRMA
;
A
#
# COMPACT_ATOMS: atom_id res chain seq x y z
N MET A 1 -0.50 -20.20 -19.30
CA MET A 1 -1.22 -19.45 -18.25
C MET A 1 -0.73 -18.02 -18.34
N THR A 2 -1.61 -17.06 -18.58
CA THR A 2 -1.31 -15.63 -18.58
C THR A 2 -0.96 -15.21 -17.14
N HIS A 3 0.16 -14.53 -16.94
CA HIS A 3 0.54 -14.00 -15.64
C HIS A 3 -0.44 -12.90 -15.22
N PRO A 4 -0.81 -12.76 -13.93
CA PRO A 4 -1.76 -11.75 -13.46
C PRO A 4 -1.40 -10.29 -13.78
N TYR A 5 -0.14 -10.02 -14.17
CA TYR A 5 0.36 -8.70 -14.52
C TYR A 5 0.75 -8.56 -15.99
N ASP A 6 0.46 -9.55 -16.86
CA ASP A 6 0.78 -9.45 -18.29
C ASP A 6 0.10 -8.24 -18.95
N SER A 7 -1.05 -7.81 -18.42
CA SER A 7 -1.77 -6.61 -18.86
C SER A 7 -1.32 -5.31 -18.18
N LEU A 8 -0.39 -5.36 -17.21
CA LEU A 8 0.10 -4.18 -16.49
C LEU A 8 1.37 -3.63 -17.16
N THR A 9 1.23 -3.22 -18.42
CA THR A 9 2.27 -2.53 -19.18
C THR A 9 2.53 -1.12 -18.61
N PRO A 10 3.66 -0.48 -18.93
CA PRO A 10 3.91 0.91 -18.54
C PRO A 10 2.77 1.87 -18.92
N ASP A 11 2.22 1.74 -20.14
CA ASP A 11 1.09 2.55 -20.59
C ASP A 11 -0.15 2.33 -19.73
N CYS A 12 -0.46 1.06 -19.41
CA CYS A 12 -1.58 0.73 -18.52
C CYS A 12 -1.40 1.34 -17.11
N VAL A 13 -0.17 1.41 -16.60
CA VAL A 13 0.12 2.08 -15.32
C VAL A 13 -0.19 3.57 -15.43
N VAL A 14 0.28 4.26 -16.48
CA VAL A 14 -0.02 5.67 -16.71
C VAL A 14 -1.53 5.90 -16.80
N ASP A 15 -2.21 5.16 -17.69
CA ASP A 15 -3.66 5.26 -17.89
C ASP A 15 -4.44 5.10 -16.59
N CYS A 16 -4.02 4.16 -15.73
CA CYS A 16 -4.67 3.95 -14.43
C CYS A 16 -4.54 5.16 -13.49
N LEU A 17 -3.38 5.82 -13.46
CA LEU A 17 -3.14 6.99 -12.61
C LEU A 17 -3.88 8.23 -13.16
N GLU A 18 -3.83 8.43 -14.47
CA GLU A 18 -4.50 9.57 -15.10
C GLU A 18 -6.03 9.46 -15.02
N SER A 19 -6.57 8.23 -15.13
CA SER A 19 -8.00 7.96 -14.96
C SER A 19 -8.52 8.29 -13.56
N ILE A 20 -7.64 8.33 -12.55
CA ILE A 20 -8.00 8.76 -11.19
C ILE A 20 -7.60 10.21 -10.92
N GLY A 21 -7.22 10.97 -11.95
CA GLY A 21 -6.94 12.41 -11.86
C GLY A 21 -5.50 12.76 -11.47
N LEU A 22 -4.58 11.81 -11.53
CA LEU A 22 -3.15 12.04 -11.28
C LEU A 22 -2.39 12.02 -12.61
N VAL A 23 -2.13 13.20 -13.17
CA VAL A 23 -1.44 13.35 -14.46
C VAL A 23 0.03 12.95 -14.32
N SER A 24 0.47 12.00 -15.14
CA SER A 24 1.81 11.42 -15.05
C SER A 24 2.79 12.20 -15.93
N ASP A 25 4.00 12.44 -15.44
CA ASP A 25 5.09 12.98 -16.27
C ASP A 25 5.86 11.89 -17.05
N LEU A 26 5.30 10.67 -17.08
CA LEU A 26 5.81 9.46 -17.73
C LEU A 26 7.08 8.86 -17.11
N ARG A 27 7.62 9.44 -16.03
CA ARG A 27 8.72 8.80 -15.28
C ARG A 27 8.17 7.65 -14.46
N LEU A 28 8.48 6.43 -14.89
CA LEU A 28 8.08 5.20 -14.20
C LEU A 28 9.31 4.43 -13.71
N LEU A 29 9.31 4.08 -12.42
CA LEU A 29 10.31 3.20 -11.82
C LEU A 29 9.61 2.03 -11.12
N ALA A 30 9.79 0.82 -11.65
CA ALA A 30 9.31 -0.39 -10.98
C ALA A 30 10.13 -0.65 -9.70
N LEU A 31 9.45 -0.91 -8.60
CA LEU A 31 10.06 -1.20 -7.30
C LEU A 31 10.04 -2.71 -7.01
N ASN A 32 11.00 -3.16 -6.21
CA ASN A 32 11.13 -4.57 -5.83
C ASN A 32 10.01 -5.00 -4.87
N SER A 33 8.97 -5.63 -5.41
CA SER A 33 7.89 -6.25 -4.64
C SER A 33 7.44 -7.55 -5.32
N TYR A 34 7.31 -8.61 -4.52
CA TYR A 34 6.96 -9.95 -5.02
C TYR A 34 5.44 -10.22 -5.04
N GLU A 35 4.71 -9.69 -4.06
CA GLU A 35 3.27 -9.94 -3.93
C GLU A 35 2.44 -9.02 -4.85
N ASN A 36 2.69 -7.72 -4.76
CA ASN A 36 2.01 -6.69 -5.53
C ASN A 36 2.97 -6.10 -6.56
N ARG A 37 2.44 -5.54 -7.65
CA ARG A 37 3.29 -4.74 -8.53
C ARG A 37 3.31 -3.29 -8.03
N VAL A 38 4.49 -2.74 -7.80
CA VAL A 38 4.65 -1.41 -7.22
C VAL A 38 5.51 -0.56 -8.14
N TYR A 39 5.05 0.66 -8.41
CA TYR A 39 5.76 1.64 -9.22
C TYR A 39 5.91 2.94 -8.42
N GLN A 40 7.05 3.59 -8.55
CA GLN A 40 7.13 5.03 -8.35
C GLN A 40 6.77 5.71 -9.68
N VAL A 41 5.79 6.59 -9.64
CA VAL A 41 5.26 7.31 -10.81
C VAL A 41 5.49 8.80 -10.59
N GLY A 42 6.15 9.48 -11.54
CA GLY A 42 6.27 10.93 -11.54
C GLY A 42 4.95 11.59 -11.90
N ILE A 43 4.63 12.69 -11.22
CA ILE A 43 3.37 13.44 -11.38
C ILE A 43 3.71 14.83 -11.89
N GLU A 44 2.97 15.33 -12.88
CA GLU A 44 3.13 16.68 -13.39
C GLU A 44 2.94 17.72 -12.25
N ASP A 45 3.84 18.70 -12.19
CA ASP A 45 3.87 19.76 -11.18
C ASP A 45 3.84 19.28 -9.71
N GLY A 46 4.21 18.00 -9.46
CA GLY A 46 4.05 17.36 -8.16
C GLY A 46 5.22 16.47 -7.73
N GLU A 47 5.14 15.98 -6.50
CA GLU A 47 6.04 14.92 -6.05
C GLU A 47 5.63 13.57 -6.64
N PRO A 48 6.59 12.69 -6.97
CA PRO A 48 6.28 11.35 -7.41
C PRO A 48 5.53 10.57 -6.32
N VAL A 49 4.62 9.71 -6.74
CA VAL A 49 3.80 8.86 -5.87
C VAL A 49 4.21 7.39 -5.98
N ILE A 50 3.80 6.60 -5.00
CA ILE A 50 3.92 5.14 -5.06
C ILE A 50 2.56 4.54 -5.44
N ALA A 51 2.49 3.92 -6.60
CA ALA A 51 1.31 3.19 -7.07
C ALA A 51 1.47 1.69 -6.76
N LYS A 52 0.58 1.14 -5.94
CA LYS A 52 0.51 -0.29 -5.60
C LYS A 52 -0.66 -0.92 -6.33
N PHE A 53 -0.36 -1.86 -7.22
CA PHE A 53 -1.33 -2.67 -7.94
C PHE A 53 -1.49 -4.02 -7.23
N TYR A 54 -2.70 -4.28 -6.75
CA TYR A 54 -3.02 -5.48 -6.00
C TYR A 54 -3.08 -6.71 -6.90
N ARG A 55 -2.46 -7.81 -6.46
CA ARG A 55 -2.57 -9.08 -7.18
C ARG A 55 -4.02 -9.53 -7.28
N ALA A 56 -4.47 -9.77 -8.51
CA ALA A 56 -5.81 -10.28 -8.78
C ALA A 56 -6.10 -11.54 -7.94
N HIS A 57 -7.33 -11.60 -7.39
CA HIS A 57 -7.86 -12.73 -6.61
C HIS A 57 -7.12 -13.07 -5.30
N ARG A 58 -6.12 -12.28 -4.88
CA ARG A 58 -5.45 -12.49 -3.58
C ARG A 58 -6.29 -11.97 -2.41
N TRP A 59 -6.87 -10.79 -2.57
CA TRP A 59 -7.70 -10.10 -1.58
C TRP A 59 -9.00 -9.62 -2.22
N SER A 60 -10.09 -9.63 -1.46
CA SER A 60 -11.33 -8.95 -1.86
C SER A 60 -11.19 -7.43 -1.66
N ASP A 61 -12.11 -6.66 -2.24
CA ASP A 61 -12.08 -5.21 -2.08
C ASP A 61 -12.31 -4.81 -0.61
N GLU A 62 -13.17 -5.53 0.10
CA GLU A 62 -13.46 -5.32 1.52
C GLU A 62 -12.21 -5.54 2.36
N GLN A 63 -11.45 -6.60 2.09
CA GLN A 63 -10.19 -6.88 2.79
C GLN A 63 -9.12 -5.80 2.55
N ILE A 64 -9.07 -5.24 1.33
CA ILE A 64 -8.14 -4.16 1.01
C ILE A 64 -8.57 -2.85 1.68
N ARG A 65 -9.86 -2.52 1.62
CA ARG A 65 -10.39 -1.30 2.28
C ARG A 65 -10.22 -1.35 3.79
N GLU A 66 -10.44 -2.50 4.40
CA GLU A 66 -10.19 -2.72 5.82
C GLU A 66 -8.71 -2.50 6.20
N GLU A 67 -7.75 -2.93 5.36
CA GLU A 67 -6.33 -2.60 5.52
C GLU A 67 -6.08 -1.09 5.40
N HIS A 68 -6.73 -0.42 4.44
CA HIS A 68 -6.58 1.02 4.23
C HIS A 68 -7.12 1.84 5.42
N GLU A 69 -8.27 1.45 5.95
CA GLU A 69 -8.90 2.06 7.13
C GLU A 69 -8.00 1.92 8.35
N PHE A 70 -7.46 0.73 8.60
CA PHE A 70 -6.52 0.52 9.70
C PHE A 70 -5.23 1.32 9.55
N ALA A 71 -4.66 1.36 8.34
CA ALA A 71 -3.47 2.17 8.08
C ALA A 71 -3.74 3.66 8.35
N ARG A 72 -4.96 4.14 8.04
CA ARG A 72 -5.39 5.52 8.35
C ARG A 72 -5.54 5.73 9.85
N GLU A 73 -6.18 4.81 10.56
CA GLU A 73 -6.32 4.85 12.03
C GLU A 73 -4.95 4.92 12.73
N LEU A 74 -3.95 4.17 12.24
CA LEU A 74 -2.58 4.26 12.74
C LEU A 74 -1.98 5.67 12.55
N VAL A 75 -2.21 6.30 11.39
CA VAL A 75 -1.77 7.69 11.15
C VAL A 75 -2.48 8.66 12.09
N ASP A 76 -3.79 8.49 12.31
CA ASP A 76 -4.59 9.34 13.21
C ASP A 76 -4.13 9.24 14.67
N HIS A 77 -3.56 8.08 15.05
CA HIS A 77 -2.87 7.87 16.33
C HIS A 77 -1.39 8.29 16.32
N GLU A 78 -0.96 9.09 15.35
CA GLU A 78 0.40 9.62 15.19
C GLU A 78 1.48 8.53 15.09
N ILE A 79 1.12 7.36 14.57
CA ILE A 79 2.08 6.28 14.32
C ILE A 79 2.69 6.53 12.94
N SER A 80 4.02 6.46 12.85
CA SER A 80 4.78 6.72 11.63
C SER A 80 4.61 5.57 10.62
N VAL A 81 3.48 5.55 9.92
CA VAL A 81 3.18 4.67 8.78
C VAL A 81 2.75 5.50 7.57
N VAL A 82 2.70 4.87 6.39
CA VAL A 82 2.21 5.51 5.17
C VAL A 82 0.88 4.88 4.79
N ALA A 83 -0.22 5.57 5.11
CA ALA A 83 -1.55 5.20 4.67
C ALA A 83 -1.75 5.52 3.18
N PRO A 84 -2.63 4.78 2.47
CA PRO A 84 -2.98 5.10 1.08
C PRO A 84 -3.72 6.43 1.01
N GLU A 85 -3.38 7.29 0.05
CA GLU A 85 -4.01 8.58 -0.18
C GLU A 85 -5.49 8.42 -0.57
N ILE A 86 -6.30 9.42 -0.21
CA ILE A 86 -7.68 9.53 -0.68
C ILE A 86 -7.64 10.34 -1.97
N VAL A 87 -7.90 9.68 -3.11
CA VAL A 87 -8.00 10.31 -4.42
C VAL A 87 -9.45 10.17 -4.87
N ASN A 88 -10.08 11.27 -5.29
CA ASN A 88 -11.51 11.28 -5.68
C ASN A 88 -12.44 10.62 -4.64
N GLY A 89 -12.16 10.81 -3.35
CA GLY A 89 -13.01 10.33 -2.25
C GLY A 89 -12.83 8.85 -1.86
N THR A 90 -11.93 8.10 -2.50
CA THR A 90 -11.63 6.70 -2.14
C THR A 90 -10.12 6.44 -2.12
N THR A 91 -9.71 5.34 -1.49
CA THR A 91 -8.31 4.89 -1.42
C THR A 91 -8.04 3.67 -2.30
N LEU A 92 -9.09 2.94 -2.69
CA LEU A 92 -9.01 1.78 -3.58
C LEU A 92 -9.75 2.11 -4.87
N HIS A 93 -9.05 1.98 -6.00
CA HIS A 93 -9.55 2.23 -7.34
C HIS A 93 -9.53 0.94 -8.15
N CYS A 94 -10.43 0.86 -9.13
CA CYS A 94 -10.44 -0.20 -10.13
C CYS A 94 -10.46 0.44 -11.52
N VAL A 95 -9.36 0.32 -12.27
CA VAL A 95 -9.20 0.89 -13.61
C VAL A 95 -8.59 -0.17 -14.51
N ASN A 96 -9.11 -0.34 -15.72
CA ASN A 96 -8.60 -1.33 -16.69
C ASN A 96 -8.49 -2.77 -16.13
N GLY A 97 -9.40 -3.13 -15.21
CA GLY A 97 -9.39 -4.43 -14.52
C GLY A 97 -8.30 -4.58 -13.44
N GLN A 98 -7.55 -3.51 -13.16
CA GLN A 98 -6.52 -3.45 -12.13
C GLN A 98 -7.05 -2.76 -10.89
N ARG A 99 -6.76 -3.34 -9.72
CA ARG A 99 -7.02 -2.70 -8.42
C ARG A 99 -5.78 -1.97 -7.98
N LEU A 100 -5.88 -0.66 -7.72
CA LEU A 100 -4.74 0.15 -7.30
C LEU A 100 -5.05 1.07 -6.12
N ALA A 101 -3.98 1.40 -5.39
CA ALA A 101 -3.96 2.43 -4.38
C ALA A 101 -2.68 3.27 -4.53
N VAL A 102 -2.77 4.55 -4.16
CA VAL A 102 -1.68 5.51 -4.27
C VAL A 102 -1.19 5.88 -2.88
N PHE A 103 0.11 6.01 -2.70
CA PHE A 103 0.73 6.36 -1.43
C PHE A 103 1.73 7.50 -1.64
N LYS A 104 1.86 8.37 -0.64
CA LYS A 104 2.96 9.35 -0.62
C LYS A 104 4.30 8.63 -0.64
N ARG A 105 5.21 9.09 -1.50
CA ARG A 105 6.58 8.62 -1.47
C ARG A 105 7.26 9.06 -0.17
N ARG A 106 7.74 8.09 0.59
CA ARG A 106 8.59 8.33 1.77
C ARG A 106 9.93 7.65 1.56
N GLY A 107 10.99 8.45 1.60
CA GLY A 107 12.35 7.93 1.72
C GLY A 107 12.66 7.52 3.16
N GLY A 108 13.83 6.94 3.36
CA GLY A 108 14.32 6.52 4.66
C GLY A 108 15.39 5.47 4.52
N TYR A 109 16.00 5.10 5.64
CA TYR A 109 16.97 4.02 5.73
C TYR A 109 16.39 2.88 6.57
N PRO A 110 16.70 1.61 6.22
CA PRO A 110 16.33 0.50 7.08
C PRO A 110 16.99 0.67 8.47
N PRO A 111 16.31 0.27 9.55
CA PRO A 111 16.91 0.32 10.88
C PRO A 111 18.06 -0.69 10.99
N GLU A 112 19.15 -0.27 11.62
CA GLU A 112 20.25 -1.16 12.05
C GLU A 112 19.76 -2.03 13.21
N LEU A 113 19.73 -3.36 13.03
CA LEU A 113 19.16 -4.30 14.01
C LEU A 113 20.11 -4.66 15.16
N ASP A 114 21.38 -4.28 15.05
CA ASP A 114 22.40 -4.36 16.10
C ASP A 114 22.49 -3.09 16.95
N ASN A 115 21.78 -2.02 16.55
CA ASN A 115 21.69 -0.78 17.31
C ASN A 115 20.51 -0.82 18.30
N LEU A 116 20.82 -0.80 19.59
CA LEU A 116 19.81 -0.88 20.66
C LEU A 116 18.80 0.26 20.64
N ASP A 117 19.19 1.46 20.22
CA ASP A 117 18.27 2.61 20.14
C ASP A 117 17.27 2.43 18.99
N HIS A 118 17.70 1.85 17.87
CA HIS A 118 16.80 1.48 16.77
C HIS A 118 15.83 0.39 17.20
N LEU A 119 16.31 -0.66 17.88
CA LEU A 119 15.47 -1.71 18.42
C LEU A 119 14.43 -1.17 19.42
N TYR A 120 14.83 -0.25 20.29
CA TYR A 120 13.92 0.39 21.24
C TYR A 120 12.79 1.15 20.51
N ARG A 121 13.13 1.97 19.51
CA ARG A 121 12.15 2.70 18.70
C ARG A 121 11.23 1.77 17.90
N LEU A 122 11.77 0.68 17.36
CA LEU A 122 10.98 -0.34 16.66
C LEU A 122 9.99 -1.01 17.62
N GLY A 123 10.45 -1.41 18.81
CA GLY A 123 9.61 -2.01 19.85
C GLY A 123 8.50 -1.07 20.32
N GLN A 124 8.80 0.22 20.54
CA GLN A 124 7.81 1.23 20.88
C GLN A 124 6.76 1.39 19.77
N THR A 125 7.20 1.44 18.51
CA THR A 125 6.31 1.56 17.35
C THR A 125 5.38 0.35 17.23
N LEU A 126 5.92 -0.88 17.33
CA LEU A 126 5.14 -2.11 17.32
C LEU A 126 4.12 -2.17 18.46
N GLY A 127 4.53 -1.80 19.68
CA GLY A 127 3.63 -1.74 20.83
C GLY A 127 2.46 -0.76 20.63
N ARG A 128 2.70 0.38 19.97
CA ARG A 128 1.65 1.33 19.60
C ARG A 128 0.71 0.76 18.54
N ILE A 129 1.25 0.12 17.50
CA ILE A 129 0.45 -0.55 16.46
C ILE A 129 -0.46 -1.62 17.09
N HIS A 130 0.08 -2.45 17.99
CA HIS A 130 -0.71 -3.48 18.68
C HIS A 130 -1.82 -2.89 19.55
N ARG A 131 -1.56 -1.77 20.22
CA ARG A 131 -2.58 -1.11 21.04
C ARG A 131 -3.74 -0.62 20.18
N VAL A 132 -3.46 0.04 19.05
CA VAL A 132 -4.51 0.46 18.11
C VAL A 132 -5.22 -0.78 17.54
N GLY A 133 -4.48 -1.78 17.05
CA GLY A 133 -5.07 -3.01 16.50
C GLY A 133 -5.88 -3.85 17.49
N SER A 134 -5.72 -3.64 18.80
CA SER A 134 -6.57 -4.28 19.82
C SER A 134 -7.91 -3.58 20.04
N SER A 135 -8.11 -2.38 19.50
CA SER A 135 -9.34 -1.60 19.66
C SER A 135 -10.52 -2.22 18.90
N LYS A 136 -10.25 -2.80 17.74
CA LYS A 136 -11.24 -3.37 16.82
C LYS A 136 -10.63 -4.50 16.00
N SER A 137 -11.33 -5.62 15.93
CA SER A 137 -10.97 -6.74 15.05
C SER A 137 -11.37 -6.46 13.61
N PHE A 138 -10.63 -7.05 12.67
CA PHE A 138 -11.04 -7.14 11.28
C PHE A 138 -12.19 -8.13 11.10
N ASP A 139 -13.15 -7.74 10.25
CA ASP A 139 -14.34 -8.50 9.87
C ASP A 139 -14.08 -9.36 8.62
N HIS A 140 -13.25 -8.88 7.69
CA HIS A 140 -13.05 -9.53 6.39
C HIS A 140 -11.72 -10.29 6.27
N ARG A 141 -10.71 -9.94 7.07
CA ARG A 141 -9.42 -10.63 7.05
C ARG A 141 -9.55 -12.09 7.51
N ARG A 142 -8.83 -13.00 6.86
CA ARG A 142 -8.80 -14.42 7.25
C ARG A 142 -8.09 -14.56 8.59
N ALA A 143 -8.67 -15.34 9.50
CA ALA A 143 -8.00 -15.72 10.74
C ALA A 143 -6.75 -16.56 10.44
N ILE A 144 -5.63 -16.21 11.07
CA ILE A 144 -4.41 -17.01 11.07
C ILE A 144 -4.56 -18.08 12.15
N SER A 145 -4.32 -19.33 11.80
CA SER A 145 -4.26 -20.42 12.79
C SER A 145 -3.13 -21.38 12.45
N ALA A 146 -2.71 -22.20 13.41
CA ALA A 146 -1.72 -23.24 13.17
C ALA A 146 -2.14 -24.23 12.07
N TYR A 147 -3.44 -24.35 11.79
CA TYR A 147 -4.01 -25.20 10.74
C TYR A 147 -4.27 -24.46 9.42
N ARG A 148 -4.00 -23.15 9.39
CA ARG A 148 -4.22 -22.28 8.23
C ARG A 148 -3.23 -21.12 8.27
N MET A 149 -2.00 -21.38 7.81
CA MET A 149 -1.01 -20.34 7.54
C MET A 149 -1.18 -19.84 6.10
N ALA A 150 -1.88 -18.70 5.96
CA ALA A 150 -2.13 -17.92 4.74
C ALA A 150 -3.08 -18.50 3.67
#